data_AF-A0A930LD27-F1
#
_entry.id   AF-A0A930LD27-F1
#
_cell.length_a   1.000
_cell.length_b   1.000
_cell.length_c   1.000
_cell.angle_alpha   90.00
_cell.angle_beta   90.00
_cell.angle_gamma   90.00
#
_symmetry.space_group_name_H-M   'P 1'
#
loop_
_entity.id
_entity.type
_entity.pdbx_description
1 polymer ?
#
loop_
_entity_poly.entity_id
_entity_poly.type
_entity_poly.pdbx_seq_one_letter_code
_entity_poly.pdbx_strand_id
1 'polypeptide(L)'
;MSANSNQEDTIWEIGLGMMCKVDIEHFLRQHFVGKQFAHDPDAPDHYAVFTDGTAVYAINSESGENCPMNMRHLADAGVIERAWHEEEYVESYHGDTYTQRLYVQFEGDSAPHLVVEDTFRHEDYEDWNSIYLHALDEEDY
;
A
#
# COMPACT_ATOMS: atom_id res chain seq x y z
N MET A 1 -34.50 -11.60 -8.05
CA MET A 1 -33.24 -11.95 -8.74
C MET A 1 -32.14 -11.30 -7.94
N SER A 2 -31.31 -12.11 -7.30
CA SER A 2 -30.31 -11.70 -6.32
C SER A 2 -29.15 -10.95 -6.97
N ALA A 3 -28.78 -9.80 -6.40
CA ALA A 3 -27.44 -9.24 -6.55
C ALA A 3 -26.73 -9.50 -5.22
N ASN A 4 -25.97 -10.60 -5.16
CA ASN A 4 -24.88 -10.73 -4.21
C ASN A 4 -23.70 -9.96 -4.82
N SER A 5 -23.17 -9.01 -4.07
CA SER A 5 -21.77 -8.59 -4.17
C SER A 5 -21.42 -8.09 -2.78
N ASN A 6 -20.71 -8.94 -2.02
CA ASN A 6 -20.14 -8.63 -0.73
C ASN A 6 -19.38 -7.31 -0.88
N GLN A 7 -19.86 -6.27 -0.20
CA GLN A 7 -19.09 -5.08 0.03
C GLN A 7 -18.14 -5.50 1.14
N GLU A 8 -16.90 -5.89 0.78
CA GLU A 8 -15.83 -6.12 1.75
C GLU A 8 -15.79 -4.89 2.67
N ASP A 9 -15.98 -5.07 3.98
CA ASP A 9 -16.16 -3.97 4.92
C ASP A 9 -14.81 -3.27 5.13
N THR A 10 -14.48 -2.37 4.19
CA THR A 10 -13.22 -1.62 4.21
C THR A 10 -13.15 -0.76 5.47
N ILE A 11 -12.17 -1.06 6.33
CA ILE A 11 -11.93 -0.35 7.60
C ILE A 11 -11.44 1.06 7.31
N TRP A 12 -10.51 1.20 6.37
CA TRP A 12 -9.98 2.48 5.91
C TRP A 12 -9.40 2.37 4.51
N GLU A 13 -9.34 3.51 3.83
CA GLU A 13 -8.78 3.65 2.49
C GLU A 13 -7.93 4.93 2.41
N ILE A 14 -6.82 4.87 1.69
CA ILE A 14 -6.00 6.06 1.37
C ILE A 14 -5.38 5.97 -0.04
N GLY A 15 -5.53 7.03 -0.83
CA GLY A 15 -4.75 7.23 -2.06
C GLY A 15 -3.41 7.91 -1.76
N LEU A 16 -2.29 7.24 -2.04
CA LEU A 16 -0.93 7.72 -1.76
C LEU A 16 -0.52 8.94 -2.62
N GLY A 17 -1.17 9.20 -3.74
CA GLY A 17 -0.97 10.40 -4.59
C GLY A 17 -2.07 11.46 -4.46
N MET A 18 -3.07 11.25 -3.60
CA MET A 18 -4.28 12.10 -3.54
C MET A 18 -4.22 13.21 -2.47
N MET A 19 -3.22 13.17 -1.60
CA MET A 19 -3.07 14.12 -0.47
C MET A 19 -1.65 14.65 -0.40
N CYS A 20 -1.42 15.68 0.43
CA CYS A 20 -0.07 16.16 0.63
C CYS A 20 0.76 15.12 1.43
N LYS A 21 2.08 15.08 1.17
CA LYS A 21 3.01 14.13 1.80
C LYS A 21 2.89 14.07 3.33
N VAL A 22 2.69 15.22 3.99
CA VAL A 22 2.57 15.29 5.45
C VAL A 22 1.34 14.53 5.95
N ASP A 23 0.20 14.63 5.26
CA ASP A 23 -1.03 13.96 5.65
C ASP A 23 -0.93 12.45 5.39
N ILE A 24 -0.31 12.04 4.28
CA ILE A 24 -0.04 10.64 3.98
C ILE A 24 0.85 10.01 5.05
N GLU A 25 1.99 10.63 5.38
CA GLU A 25 2.88 10.11 6.42
C GLU A 25 2.22 10.10 7.81
N HIS A 26 1.34 11.06 8.11
CA HIS A 26 0.57 11.05 9.35
C HIS A 26 -0.41 9.88 9.39
N PHE A 27 -1.12 9.62 8.29
CA PHE A 27 -2.02 8.48 8.16
C PHE A 27 -1.25 7.16 8.29
N LEU A 28 -0.16 6.98 7.54
CA LEU A 28 0.67 5.78 7.61
C LEU A 28 1.19 5.55 9.03
N ARG A 29 1.60 6.61 9.73
CA ARG A 29 2.00 6.52 11.13
C ARG A 29 0.87 6.02 12.04
N GLN A 30 -0.37 6.44 11.83
CA GLN A 30 -1.51 6.00 12.63
C GLN A 30 -1.86 4.52 12.39
N HIS A 31 -1.71 4.04 11.14
CA HIS A 31 -2.22 2.74 10.73
C HIS A 31 -1.17 1.62 10.63
N PHE A 32 0.12 1.94 10.50
CA PHE A 32 1.20 0.96 10.37
C PHE A 32 2.12 0.89 11.60
N VAL A 33 2.45 2.03 12.24
CA VAL A 33 3.46 2.04 13.31
C VAL A 33 2.94 1.32 14.54
N GLY A 34 3.78 0.44 15.09
CA GLY A 34 3.43 -0.45 16.20
C GLY A 34 2.81 -1.78 15.76
N LYS A 35 2.47 -1.94 14.48
CA LYS A 35 2.02 -3.22 13.93
C LYS A 35 3.19 -4.11 13.55
N GLN A 36 2.92 -5.41 13.41
CA GLN A 36 3.84 -6.41 12.91
C GLN A 36 3.17 -7.17 11.77
N PHE A 37 3.91 -7.52 10.73
CA PHE A 37 3.38 -8.38 9.67
C PHE A 37 3.30 -9.83 10.12
N ALA A 38 2.16 -10.45 9.83
CA ALA A 38 1.92 -11.87 10.07
C ALA A 38 2.60 -12.71 8.97
N HIS A 39 3.04 -13.91 9.36
CA HIS A 39 3.34 -14.94 8.40
C HIS A 39 2.04 -15.68 8.04
N ASP A 40 1.44 -15.31 6.92
CA ASP A 40 0.26 -15.99 6.37
C ASP A 40 0.65 -16.65 5.03
N PRO A 41 0.84 -17.98 4.99
CA PRO A 41 1.20 -18.68 3.75
C PRO A 41 0.02 -18.84 2.78
N ASP A 42 -1.21 -18.64 3.25
CA ASP A 42 -2.43 -18.81 2.46
C ASP A 42 -2.94 -17.46 1.91
N ALA A 43 -2.50 -16.33 2.48
CA ALA A 43 -2.79 -14.99 1.97
C ALA A 43 -2.28 -14.80 0.53
N PRO A 44 -3.10 -14.19 -0.36
CA PRO A 44 -2.63 -13.84 -1.70
C PRO A 44 -1.45 -12.87 -1.67
N ASP A 45 -0.55 -12.96 -2.66
CA ASP A 45 0.68 -12.13 -2.76
C ASP A 45 0.43 -10.60 -2.87
N HIS A 46 -0.84 -10.17 -2.94
CA HIS A 46 -1.24 -8.77 -2.99
C HIS A 46 -1.84 -8.26 -1.66
N TYR A 47 -1.80 -9.05 -0.60
CA TYR A 47 -2.16 -8.62 0.75
C TYR A 47 -0.93 -8.57 1.68
N ALA A 48 -0.89 -7.52 2.48
CA ALA A 48 -0.09 -7.40 3.69
C ALA A 48 -0.98 -7.65 4.90
N VAL A 49 -0.78 -8.78 5.56
CA VAL A 49 -1.53 -9.14 6.77
C VAL A 49 -0.74 -8.73 8.01
N PHE A 50 -1.40 -8.05 8.93
CA PHE A 50 -0.86 -7.73 10.25
C PHE A 50 -1.22 -8.80 11.28
N THR A 51 -0.44 -8.92 12.34
CA THR A 51 -0.70 -9.88 13.44
C THR A 51 -1.98 -9.63 14.22
N ASP A 52 -2.62 -8.47 14.03
CA ASP A 52 -3.92 -8.13 14.61
C ASP A 52 -5.12 -8.52 13.72
N GLY A 53 -4.88 -9.24 12.62
CA GLY A 53 -5.90 -9.70 11.68
C GLY A 53 -6.24 -8.69 10.58
N THR A 54 -5.79 -7.43 10.69
CA THR A 54 -6.00 -6.45 9.62
C THR A 54 -5.18 -6.84 8.38
N ALA A 55 -5.84 -7.00 7.24
CA ALA A 55 -5.18 -7.14 5.96
C ALA A 55 -5.23 -5.83 5.17
N VAL A 56 -4.17 -5.53 4.43
CA VAL A 56 -4.07 -4.37 3.56
C VAL A 56 -3.74 -4.84 2.17
N TYR A 57 -4.44 -4.36 1.15
CA TYR A 57 -4.05 -4.54 -0.25
C TYR A 57 -3.92 -3.18 -0.93
N ALA A 58 -3.24 -3.20 -2.08
CA ALA A 58 -2.97 -2.01 -2.87
C ALA A 58 -3.60 -2.16 -4.26
N ILE A 59 -4.25 -1.11 -4.76
CA ILE A 59 -4.83 -1.03 -6.11
C ILE A 59 -4.13 0.06 -6.90
N ASN A 60 -3.79 -0.25 -8.14
CA ASN A 60 -3.35 0.73 -9.13
C ASN A 60 -4.59 1.45 -9.70
N SER A 61 -4.71 2.77 -9.52
CA SER A 61 -5.89 3.50 -10.00
C SER A 61 -6.02 3.57 -11.53
N GLU A 62 -4.92 3.43 -12.27
CA GLU A 62 -4.91 3.47 -13.74
C GLU A 62 -5.47 2.17 -14.32
N SER A 63 -5.03 1.01 -13.81
CA SER A 63 -5.46 -0.30 -14.31
C SER A 63 -6.66 -0.88 -13.56
N GLY A 64 -6.90 -0.48 -12.31
CA GLY A 64 -7.83 -1.10 -11.38
C GLY A 64 -7.37 -2.48 -10.86
N GLU A 65 -6.13 -2.87 -11.12
CA GLU A 65 -5.57 -4.16 -10.70
C GLU A 65 -4.85 -4.05 -9.36
N ASN A 66 -4.76 -5.17 -8.63
CA ASN A 66 -4.01 -5.23 -7.38
C ASN A 66 -2.50 -5.07 -7.64
N CYS A 67 -1.85 -4.19 -6.89
CA CYS A 67 -0.40 -4.08 -6.87
C CYS A 67 0.21 -5.26 -6.11
N PRO A 68 1.34 -5.81 -6.56
CA PRO A 68 2.10 -6.80 -5.80
C PRO A 68 2.57 -6.23 -4.45
N MET A 69 2.44 -7.00 -3.38
CA MET A 69 2.95 -6.62 -2.06
C MET A 69 4.13 -7.49 -1.64
N ASN A 70 5.23 -6.86 -1.26
CA ASN A 70 6.50 -7.52 -0.95
C ASN A 70 6.51 -8.12 0.47
N MET A 71 5.64 -9.07 0.76
CA MET A 71 5.39 -9.53 2.14
C MET A 71 6.21 -10.72 2.57
N ARG A 72 6.62 -11.57 1.63
CA ARG A 72 7.25 -12.88 1.91
C ARG A 72 8.51 -12.81 2.79
N HIS A 73 9.23 -11.69 2.74
CA HIS A 73 10.45 -11.47 3.51
C HIS A 73 10.28 -10.51 4.69
N LEU A 74 9.09 -9.93 4.83
CA LEU A 74 8.76 -8.97 5.88
C LEU A 74 7.98 -9.62 7.03
N ALA A 75 7.40 -10.79 6.80
CA ALA A 75 6.88 -11.64 7.87
C ALA A 75 7.99 -11.89 8.90
N ASP A 76 7.68 -11.65 10.18
CA ASP A 76 8.60 -11.77 11.32
C ASP A 76 9.77 -10.77 11.36
N ALA A 77 9.79 -9.74 10.51
CA ALA A 77 10.84 -8.70 10.53
C ALA A 77 10.80 -7.80 11.77
N GLY A 78 9.71 -7.87 12.55
CA GLY A 78 9.53 -7.16 13.81
C GLY A 78 8.42 -6.12 13.77
N VAL A 79 8.42 -5.24 14.77
CA VAL A 79 7.44 -4.16 14.90
C VAL A 79 7.83 -3.00 13.99
N ILE A 80 6.89 -2.47 13.23
CA ILE A 80 7.10 -1.30 12.37
C ILE A 80 7.30 -0.06 13.23
N GLU A 81 8.47 0.57 13.16
CA GLU A 81 8.77 1.84 13.84
C GLU A 81 8.43 3.06 12.98
N ARG A 82 8.40 2.90 11.66
CA ARG A 82 8.12 3.97 10.70
C ARG A 82 7.53 3.42 9.41
N ALA A 83 6.59 4.16 8.83
CA ALA A 83 6.08 3.95 7.48
C ALA A 83 6.06 5.30 6.74
N TRP A 84 6.42 5.33 5.46
CA TRP A 84 6.43 6.56 4.67
C TRP A 84 6.23 6.31 3.18
N HIS A 85 5.83 7.38 2.50
CA HIS A 85 5.59 7.42 1.07
C HIS A 85 6.72 8.17 0.35
N GLU A 86 7.19 7.59 -0.74
CA GLU A 86 8.11 8.24 -1.68
C GLU A 86 7.56 8.25 -3.08
N GLU A 87 7.89 9.32 -3.78
CA GLU A 87 7.45 9.59 -5.14
C GLU A 87 8.68 9.94 -5.96
N GLU A 88 8.75 9.40 -7.17
CA GLU A 88 9.80 9.70 -8.13
C GLU A 88 9.16 10.11 -9.46
N TYR A 89 9.45 11.32 -9.90
CA TYR A 89 9.03 11.82 -11.20
C TYR A 89 10.22 11.80 -12.16
N VAL A 90 10.02 11.19 -13.32
CA VAL A 90 11.02 11.08 -14.38
C VAL A 90 10.44 11.67 -15.65
N GLU A 91 10.99 12.82 -16.07
CA GLU A 91 10.66 13.42 -17.36
C GLU A 91 11.35 12.67 -18.49
N SER A 92 10.62 12.38 -19.56
CA SER A 92 11.21 11.72 -20.72
C SER A 92 10.60 12.16 -22.05
N TYR A 93 11.39 12.08 -23.12
CA TYR A 93 10.91 12.36 -24.48
C TYR A 93 9.76 11.43 -24.92
N HIS A 94 9.61 10.28 -24.27
CA HIS A 94 8.61 9.27 -24.58
C HIS A 94 7.40 9.27 -23.63
N GLY A 95 7.27 10.32 -22.82
CA GLY A 95 6.23 10.44 -21.80
C GLY A 95 6.83 10.41 -20.40
N ASP A 96 6.22 11.18 -19.52
CA ASP A 96 6.67 11.30 -18.15
C ASP A 96 6.13 10.14 -17.33
N THR A 97 6.92 9.69 -16.36
CA THR A 97 6.52 8.61 -15.46
C THR A 97 6.60 9.08 -14.02
N TYR A 98 5.69 8.54 -13.22
CA TYR A 98 5.56 8.85 -11.82
C TYR A 98 5.48 7.55 -11.03
N THR A 99 6.49 7.26 -10.22
CA THR A 99 6.57 6.04 -9.42
C THR A 99 6.24 6.36 -7.98
N GLN A 100 5.31 5.60 -7.39
CA GLN A 100 4.94 5.69 -5.98
C GLN A 100 5.45 4.47 -5.23
N ARG A 101 5.94 4.68 -4.01
CA ARG A 101 6.52 3.63 -3.17
C ARG A 101 6.09 3.78 -1.72
N LEU A 102 5.62 2.69 -1.12
CA LEU A 102 5.40 2.60 0.30
C LEU A 102 6.56 1.83 0.94
N TYR A 103 7.21 2.46 1.90
CA TYR A 103 8.27 1.85 2.69
C TYR A 103 7.87 1.73 4.15
N VAL A 104 8.42 0.72 4.80
CA VAL A 104 8.44 0.59 6.26
C VAL A 104 9.85 0.39 6.78
N GLN A 105 10.02 0.61 8.07
CA GLN A 105 11.24 0.35 8.82
C GLN A 105 10.84 -0.32 10.14
N PHE A 106 11.62 -1.31 10.57
CA PHE A 106 11.33 -2.09 11.78
C PHE A 106 12.21 -1.66 12.95
N GLU A 107 11.71 -1.86 14.17
CA GLU A 107 12.46 -1.56 15.39
C GLU A 107 13.80 -2.30 15.41
N GLY A 108 14.89 -1.54 15.54
CA GLY A 108 16.25 -2.10 15.57
C GLY A 108 16.85 -2.41 14.19
N ASP A 109 16.11 -2.19 13.10
CA ASP A 109 16.61 -2.22 11.73
C ASP A 109 16.53 -0.84 11.08
N SER A 110 17.68 -0.28 10.71
CA SER A 110 17.75 1.02 10.03
C SER A 110 17.44 0.98 8.53
N ALA A 111 17.32 -0.22 7.95
CA ALA A 111 17.09 -0.36 6.51
C ALA A 111 15.62 -0.09 6.15
N PRO A 112 15.37 0.62 5.03
CA PRO A 112 14.03 0.73 4.46
C PRO A 112 13.63 -0.59 3.78
N HIS A 113 12.39 -1.00 4.00
CA HIS A 113 11.81 -2.19 3.42
C HIS A 113 10.63 -1.80 2.53
N LEU A 114 10.73 -2.11 1.24
CA LEU A 114 9.68 -1.81 0.26
C LEU A 114 8.48 -2.72 0.53
N VAL A 115 7.30 -2.13 0.67
CA VAL A 115 6.03 -2.86 0.80
C VAL A 115 5.36 -2.97 -0.55
N VAL A 116 5.15 -1.84 -1.23
CA VAL A 116 4.53 -1.79 -2.56
C VAL A 116 5.14 -0.67 -3.39
N GLU A 117 5.24 -0.90 -4.69
CA GLU A 117 5.69 0.05 -5.70
C GLU A 117 4.81 -0.10 -6.94
N ASP A 118 4.49 1.03 -7.57
CA ASP A 118 3.91 1.05 -8.90
C ASP A 118 4.31 2.30 -9.67
N THR A 119 4.30 2.23 -11.01
CA THR A 119 4.70 3.32 -11.89
C THR A 119 3.59 3.66 -12.87
N PHE A 120 3.19 4.92 -12.83
CA PHE A 120 2.13 5.48 -13.64
C PHE A 120 2.72 6.30 -14.78
N ARG A 121 2.00 6.35 -15.90
CA ARG A 121 2.28 7.34 -16.95
C ARG A 121 1.55 8.63 -16.62
N HIS A 122 2.24 9.75 -16.79
CA HIS A 122 1.63 11.06 -16.63
C HIS A 122 1.33 11.64 -18.01
N GLU A 123 0.06 11.97 -18.24
CA GLU A 123 -0.38 12.78 -19.38
C GLU A 123 -0.87 14.13 -18.85
N ASP A 124 -0.52 15.23 -19.54
CA ASP A 124 -0.70 16.63 -19.12
C ASP A 124 -2.15 17.06 -18.75
N TYR A 125 -3.14 16.16 -18.87
CA TYR A 125 -4.57 16.45 -18.69
C TYR A 125 -5.37 15.38 -17.94
N GLU A 126 -4.74 14.34 -17.39
CA GLU A 126 -5.43 13.26 -16.67
C GLU A 126 -5.34 13.42 -15.14
N ASP A 127 -6.27 12.79 -14.43
CA ASP A 127 -6.26 12.73 -12.96
C ASP A 127 -4.95 12.10 -12.47
N TRP A 128 -4.50 12.51 -11.28
CA TRP A 128 -3.29 11.96 -10.68
C TRP A 128 -3.49 10.49 -10.36
N ASN A 129 -2.85 9.62 -11.16
CA ASN A 129 -2.84 8.19 -10.88
C ASN A 129 -2.14 7.90 -9.55
N SER A 130 -2.71 6.97 -8.78
CA SER A 130 -2.32 6.69 -7.40
C SER A 130 -2.38 5.20 -7.08
N ILE A 131 -1.51 4.78 -6.17
CA ILE A 131 -1.73 3.56 -5.42
C ILE A 131 -2.78 3.87 -4.36
N TYR A 132 -3.84 3.07 -4.30
CA TYR A 132 -4.84 3.10 -3.24
C TYR A 132 -4.59 1.95 -2.29
N LEU A 133 -4.43 2.24 -0.99
CA LEU A 133 -4.38 1.21 0.04
C LEU A 133 -5.78 1.03 0.62
N HIS A 134 -6.22 -0.21 0.72
CA HIS A 134 -7.48 -0.60 1.33
C HIS A 134 -7.20 -1.58 2.46
N ALA A 135 -7.81 -1.36 3.62
CA ALA A 135 -7.69 -2.27 4.75
C ALA A 135 -9.00 -2.98 5.05
N LEU A 136 -8.89 -4.27 5.30
CA LEU A 136 -9.98 -5.20 5.59
C LEU A 136 -9.75 -5.86 6.96
N ASP A 137 -10.83 -6.36 7.56
CA ASP A 137 -10.73 -7.23 8.75
C ASP A 137 -10.41 -8.68 8.33
N GLU A 138 -10.06 -9.52 9.29
CA GLU A 138 -9.60 -10.92 9.05
C GLU A 138 -10.65 -11.77 8.32
N GLU A 139 -11.94 -11.45 8.48
CA GLU A 139 -13.03 -12.20 7.88
C GLU A 139 -13.27 -11.87 6.39
N ASP A 140 -12.60 -10.84 5.86
CA ASP A 140 -12.94 -10.21 4.59
C ASP A 140 -11.84 -10.30 3.51
N TYR A 141 -10.76 -11.06 3.70
CA TYR A 141 -9.65 -11.19 2.73
C TYR A 141 -9.32 -12.63 2.29
#